data_AF-A0A4U5N8I9-F1
#
_entry.id   AF-A0A4U5N8I9-F1
#
_cell.length_a   1.000
_cell.length_b   1.000
_cell.length_c   1.000
_cell.angle_alpha   90.00
_cell.angle_beta   90.00
_cell.angle_gamma   90.00
#
_symmetry.space_group_name_H-M   'P 1'
#
loop_
_entity.id
_entity.type
_entity.pdbx_description
1 polymer ?
#
loop_
_entity_poly.entity_id
_entity_poly.type
_entity_poly.pdbx_seq_one_letter_code
_entity_poly.pdbx_strand_id
1 'polypeptide(L)'
;MRSVKLHLFLLCVAGVALLGHQCCDPSAKPQNGKFSPYWADTLTPNSVEAIKERHPNVKALASLSGWSLGDEALRCTTVLPYIELFIKYGDVIDYVNHQFYTDKVRSPKGYLAAFQLRATQFDKDKLLPSYAVNGRGIQGDAFSDALNLLEANIGFDVNGVMIFSADASSSNNYYYERKSQAFLTNSTSV
;
A
#
# COMPACT_ATOMS: atom_id res chain seq x y z
N MET A 1 -4.38 1.23 -27.58
CA MET A 1 -3.84 1.85 -26.35
C MET A 1 -4.20 0.95 -25.18
N ARG A 2 -3.21 0.31 -24.55
CA ARG A 2 -3.45 -0.56 -23.39
C ARG A 2 -3.91 0.31 -22.22
N SER A 3 -5.08 0.02 -21.67
CA SER A 3 -5.55 0.67 -20.43
C SER A 3 -4.80 0.03 -19.27
N VAL A 4 -3.55 0.44 -19.06
CA VAL A 4 -2.89 0.23 -17.78
C VAL A 4 -3.73 1.02 -16.80
N LYS A 5 -4.47 0.33 -15.93
CA LYS A 5 -5.13 0.94 -14.78
C LYS A 5 -4.03 1.38 -13.81
N LEU A 6 -3.28 2.41 -14.19
CA LEU A 6 -2.36 3.10 -13.32
C LEU A 6 -3.20 3.90 -12.34
N HIS A 7 -3.70 3.19 -11.33
CA HIS A 7 -4.11 3.82 -10.10
C HIS A 7 -2.82 4.33 -9.49
N LEU A 8 -2.57 5.62 -9.65
CA LEU A 8 -1.50 6.30 -8.96
C LEU A 8 -1.99 6.49 -7.52
N PHE A 9 -1.49 5.68 -6.60
CA PHE A 9 -1.74 5.79 -5.16
C PHE A 9 -0.82 6.90 -4.64
N LEU A 10 -0.99 8.13 -5.15
CA LEU A 10 -0.23 9.26 -4.65
C LEU A 10 -0.78 9.59 -3.27
N LEU A 11 0.10 9.43 -2.27
CA LEU A 11 -0.21 9.49 -0.85
C LEU A 11 -1.32 8.53 -0.42
N CYS A 12 -0.96 7.31 -0.02
CA CYS A 12 -1.77 6.61 0.97
C CYS A 12 -3.24 6.37 0.53
N VAL A 13 -3.43 5.82 -0.65
CA VAL A 13 -4.73 5.91 -1.31
C VAL A 13 -4.89 4.71 -2.25
N ALA A 14 -5.44 3.61 -1.72
CA ALA A 14 -5.96 2.36 -2.32
C ALA A 14 -5.32 1.06 -1.86
N GLY A 15 -6.13 0.01 -2.00
CA GLY A 15 -5.93 -1.32 -1.44
C GLY A 15 -6.00 -1.24 0.07
N VAL A 16 -6.73 -2.16 0.70
CA VAL A 16 -6.90 -2.20 2.16
C VAL A 16 -5.53 -2.13 2.86
N ALA A 17 -5.16 -0.91 3.21
CA ALA A 17 -4.13 -0.36 4.08
C ALA A 17 -4.72 1.02 4.31
N LEU A 18 -5.13 1.47 5.47
CA LEU A 18 -4.66 1.44 6.85
C LEU A 18 -3.85 2.65 7.41
N LEU A 19 -4.32 3.89 7.18
CA LEU A 19 -3.86 5.23 7.57
C LEU A 19 -5.04 6.25 7.55
N GLY A 20 -5.89 6.16 8.57
CA GLY A 20 -7.12 6.96 8.78
C GLY A 20 -7.73 6.52 10.09
N HIS A 21 -7.25 7.19 11.13
CA HIS A 21 -6.95 6.54 12.37
C HIS A 21 -8.22 6.02 13.08
N GLN A 22 -8.43 4.70 13.06
CA GLN A 22 -9.23 3.98 14.05
C GLN A 22 -8.17 3.37 14.98
N CYS A 23 -8.14 3.61 16.28
CA CYS A 23 -9.25 3.47 17.21
C CYS A 23 -8.95 4.29 18.47
N CYS A 24 -8.46 5.52 18.38
CA CYS A 24 -7.71 6.10 19.51
C CYS A 24 -7.84 7.63 19.56
N ASP A 25 -8.23 8.20 20.70
CA ASP A 25 -8.00 9.61 21.00
C ASP A 25 -6.49 9.89 21.16
N PRO A 26 -6.03 11.15 21.36
CA PRO A 26 -4.61 11.45 21.59
C PRO A 26 -3.97 10.72 22.79
N SER A 27 -4.74 9.98 23.59
CA SER A 27 -4.31 9.10 24.69
C SER A 27 -4.58 7.61 24.40
N ALA A 28 -4.59 7.23 23.12
CA ALA A 28 -4.81 5.89 22.61
C ALA A 28 -6.15 5.21 22.97
N LYS A 29 -7.23 5.96 23.25
CA LYS A 29 -8.52 5.36 23.64
C LYS A 29 -9.52 5.15 22.48
N PRO A 30 -10.11 3.95 22.32
CA PRO A 30 -11.24 3.66 21.42
C PRO A 30 -12.31 4.74 21.35
N GLN A 31 -12.44 5.37 20.18
CA GLN A 31 -13.48 6.36 19.88
C GLN A 31 -14.71 5.78 19.16
N ASN A 32 -14.87 4.45 19.18
CA ASN A 32 -16.05 3.71 18.69
C ASN A 32 -16.62 4.22 17.34
N GLY A 33 -15.77 4.28 16.30
CA GLY A 33 -16.21 4.67 14.95
C GLY A 33 -16.22 6.16 14.64
N LYS A 34 -15.80 7.03 15.58
CA LYS A 34 -15.49 8.43 15.29
C LYS A 34 -14.06 8.56 14.77
N PHE A 35 -13.92 9.07 13.54
CA PHE A 35 -12.62 9.26 12.89
C PHE A 35 -12.20 10.73 12.93
N SER A 36 -10.90 10.96 13.09
CA SER A 36 -10.28 12.29 12.97
C SER A 36 -9.19 12.26 11.90
N PRO A 37 -9.00 13.35 11.14
CA PRO A 37 -7.95 13.43 10.14
C PRO A 37 -6.58 13.62 10.82
N TYR A 38 -5.59 12.84 10.39
CA TYR A 38 -4.20 12.97 10.85
C TYR A 38 -3.27 12.94 9.64
N TRP A 39 -3.22 14.05 8.94
CA TRP A 39 -2.35 14.28 7.79
C TRP A 39 -2.09 15.79 7.66
N ALA A 40 -1.17 16.16 6.77
CA ALA A 40 -0.83 17.57 6.57
C ALA A 40 -2.06 18.40 6.15
N ASP A 41 -2.22 19.59 6.74
CA ASP A 41 -3.31 20.53 6.44
C ASP A 41 -3.37 20.95 4.96
N THR A 42 -2.27 20.78 4.23
CA THR A 42 -2.17 20.99 2.78
C THR A 42 -3.00 19.99 1.95
N LEU A 43 -3.32 18.80 2.48
CA LEU A 43 -4.18 17.80 1.82
C LEU A 43 -5.66 18.13 2.04
N THR A 44 -6.12 19.14 1.33
CA THR A 44 -7.50 19.66 1.36
C THR A 44 -8.40 18.98 0.33
N PRO A 45 -9.74 19.02 0.48
CA PRO A 45 -10.67 18.56 -0.56
C PRO A 45 -10.38 19.16 -1.94
N ASN A 46 -10.10 20.47 -2.02
CA ASN A 46 -9.77 21.16 -3.27
C ASN A 46 -8.47 20.64 -3.89
N SER A 47 -7.45 20.34 -3.08
CA SER A 47 -6.20 19.75 -3.59
C SER A 47 -6.42 18.36 -4.20
N VAL A 48 -7.31 17.56 -3.60
CA VAL A 48 -7.68 16.22 -4.08
C VAL A 48 -8.52 16.29 -5.35
N GLU A 49 -9.44 17.24 -5.43
CA GLU A 49 -10.22 17.50 -6.65
C GLU A 49 -9.30 17.96 -7.79
N ALA A 50 -8.45 18.96 -7.54
CA ALA A 50 -7.54 19.51 -8.54
C ALA A 50 -6.59 18.47 -9.15
N ILE A 51 -6.08 17.51 -8.35
CA ILE A 51 -5.22 16.45 -8.90
C ILE A 51 -6.01 15.44 -9.74
N LYS A 52 -7.25 15.10 -9.34
CA LYS A 52 -8.13 14.21 -10.11
C LYS A 52 -8.57 14.83 -11.43
N GLU A 53 -8.81 16.14 -11.46
CA GLU A 53 -9.12 16.88 -12.69
C GLU A 53 -7.96 16.85 -13.69
N ARG A 54 -6.73 17.01 -13.19
CA ARG A 54 -5.52 17.00 -14.03
C ARG A 54 -5.12 15.59 -14.50
N HIS A 55 -5.48 14.57 -13.73
CA HIS A 55 -5.06 13.19 -13.98
C HIS A 55 -6.25 12.22 -13.80
N PRO A 56 -6.99 11.89 -14.87
CA PRO A 56 -8.25 11.13 -14.77
C PRO A 56 -8.09 9.69 -14.25
N ASN A 57 -6.86 9.15 -14.30
CA ASN A 57 -6.50 7.84 -13.74
C ASN A 57 -6.12 7.90 -12.25
N VAL A 58 -6.01 9.08 -11.65
CA VAL A 58 -5.76 9.25 -10.22
C VAL A 58 -7.07 9.02 -9.45
N LYS A 59 -6.98 8.24 -8.38
CA LYS A 59 -8.03 8.07 -7.38
C LYS A 59 -7.49 8.53 -6.02
N ALA A 60 -8.42 8.83 -5.11
CA ALA A 60 -8.17 9.23 -3.72
C ALA A 60 -8.92 8.26 -2.81
N LEU A 61 -8.25 7.65 -1.84
CA LEU A 61 -8.76 6.71 -0.86
C LEU A 61 -8.16 7.06 0.50
N ALA A 62 -8.96 6.97 1.55
CA ALA A 62 -8.43 7.03 2.89
C ALA A 62 -8.03 5.63 3.32
N SER A 63 -6.85 5.53 3.88
CA SER A 63 -6.35 4.37 4.57
C SER A 63 -7.00 4.44 6.00
N LEU A 64 -7.07 3.38 6.85
CA LEU A 64 -7.51 3.47 8.27
C LEU A 64 -6.49 3.03 9.40
N SER A 65 -6.30 3.74 10.53
CA SER A 65 -5.29 3.45 11.59
C SER A 65 -3.87 4.00 11.34
N GLY A 66 -2.82 3.42 11.91
CA GLY A 66 -1.41 3.82 11.81
C GLY A 66 -0.54 3.05 12.83
N TRP A 67 0.77 3.30 12.88
CA TRP A 67 1.64 2.68 13.90
C TRP A 67 1.56 3.36 15.27
N SER A 68 1.42 4.69 15.30
CA SER A 68 1.38 5.49 16.53
C SER A 68 0.54 6.76 16.39
N LEU A 69 0.14 7.35 17.51
CA LEU A 69 -0.33 8.73 17.64
C LEU A 69 0.65 9.48 18.55
N GLY A 70 1.41 10.41 17.97
CA GLY A 70 2.58 10.98 18.65
C GLY A 70 3.54 9.86 19.06
N ASP A 71 3.94 9.84 20.33
CA ASP A 71 4.85 8.84 20.89
C ASP A 71 4.16 7.53 21.29
N GLU A 72 2.82 7.46 21.21
CA GLU A 72 2.06 6.31 21.68
C GLU A 72 1.82 5.28 20.57
N ALA A 73 2.40 4.08 20.73
CA ALA A 73 2.24 2.99 19.77
C ALA A 73 0.83 2.38 19.84
N LEU A 74 0.17 2.31 18.69
CA LEU A 74 -1.12 1.66 18.52
C LEU A 74 -0.91 0.14 18.54
N ARG A 75 -1.40 -0.52 19.59
CA ARG A 75 -1.27 -1.98 19.76
C ARG A 75 -2.44 -2.71 19.11
N CYS A 76 -2.49 -2.71 17.78
CA CYS A 76 -3.46 -3.49 17.02
C CYS A 76 -2.76 -4.56 16.21
N THR A 77 -3.04 -5.84 16.48
CA THR A 77 -2.63 -6.93 15.60
C THR A 77 -3.55 -6.94 14.38
N THR A 78 -3.01 -6.59 13.23
CA THR A 78 -3.83 -6.36 12.03
C THR A 78 -4.08 -7.64 11.23
N VAL A 79 -3.09 -8.52 11.12
CA VAL A 79 -3.12 -9.64 10.16
C VAL A 79 -4.37 -10.53 10.28
N LEU A 80 -4.66 -11.11 11.45
CA LEU A 80 -5.77 -12.05 11.61
C LEU A 80 -7.14 -11.37 11.39
N PRO A 81 -7.45 -10.21 12.00
CA PRO A 81 -8.69 -9.50 11.71
C PRO A 81 -8.88 -9.11 10.23
N TYR A 82 -7.82 -8.75 9.50
CA TYR A 82 -7.95 -8.46 8.06
C TYR A 82 -8.17 -9.70 7.21
N ILE A 83 -7.63 -10.85 7.60
CA ILE A 83 -7.94 -12.12 6.94
C ILE A 83 -9.41 -12.46 7.15
N GLU A 84 -9.95 -12.34 8.37
CA GLU A 84 -11.37 -12.57 8.65
C GLU A 84 -12.28 -11.59 7.87
N LEU A 85 -11.90 -10.31 7.80
CA LEU A 85 -12.60 -9.32 6.99
C LEU A 85 -12.60 -9.72 5.51
N PHE A 86 -11.44 -10.12 4.98
CA PHE A 86 -11.30 -10.50 3.58
C PHE A 86 -12.08 -11.79 3.25
N ILE A 87 -12.10 -12.78 4.13
CA ILE A 87 -12.94 -13.99 3.96
C ILE A 87 -14.42 -13.60 3.83
N LYS A 88 -14.88 -12.58 4.57
CA LYS A 88 -16.29 -12.21 4.64
C LYS A 88 -16.72 -11.20 3.57
N TYR A 89 -15.82 -10.36 3.10
CA TYR A 89 -16.11 -9.23 2.19
C TYR A 89 -15.20 -9.20 0.96
N GLY A 90 -14.45 -10.26 0.70
CA GLY A 90 -13.45 -10.33 -0.38
C GLY A 90 -14.03 -9.99 -1.75
N ASP A 91 -15.31 -10.31 -2.00
CA ASP A 91 -16.00 -10.02 -3.26
C ASP A 91 -16.13 -8.52 -3.56
N VAL A 92 -16.23 -7.68 -2.53
CA VAL A 92 -16.37 -6.22 -2.65
C VAL A 92 -15.07 -5.46 -2.35
N ILE A 93 -14.00 -6.17 -1.99
CA ILE A 93 -12.67 -5.61 -1.81
C ILE A 93 -11.93 -5.71 -3.15
N ASP A 94 -11.53 -4.58 -3.73
CA ASP A 94 -10.80 -4.58 -5.00
C ASP A 94 -9.33 -4.98 -4.83
N TYR A 95 -8.68 -4.47 -3.79
CA TYR A 95 -7.25 -4.65 -3.55
C TYR A 95 -6.93 -4.78 -2.06
N VAL A 96 -5.88 -5.53 -1.75
CA VAL A 96 -5.28 -5.70 -0.43
C VAL A 96 -3.87 -5.12 -0.45
N ASN A 97 -3.62 -4.12 0.39
CA ASN A 97 -2.30 -3.52 0.53
C ASN A 97 -1.67 -4.01 1.84
N HIS A 98 -1.22 -5.27 1.85
CA HIS A 98 -0.50 -5.80 3.01
C HIS A 98 0.84 -5.07 3.15
N GLN A 99 1.16 -4.62 4.37
CA GLN A 99 2.36 -3.82 4.65
C GLN A 99 3.61 -4.71 4.77
N PHE A 100 4.11 -5.28 3.68
CA PHE A 100 5.27 -6.18 3.66
C PHE A 100 6.53 -5.61 4.33
N TYR A 101 6.70 -4.28 4.33
CA TYR A 101 7.79 -3.62 5.05
C TYR A 101 7.76 -3.83 6.57
N THR A 102 6.61 -4.20 7.16
CA THR A 102 6.51 -4.57 8.58
C THR A 102 6.98 -5.99 8.87
N ASP A 103 7.00 -6.86 7.87
CA ASP A 103 7.46 -8.25 7.99
C ASP A 103 9.01 -8.34 8.08
N LYS A 104 9.71 -7.21 7.86
CA LYS A 104 11.18 -7.05 7.96
C LYS A 104 11.98 -8.00 7.07
N VAL A 105 11.37 -8.55 6.03
CA VAL A 105 12.02 -9.36 5.00
C VAL A 105 12.92 -8.46 4.16
N ARG A 106 14.20 -8.84 3.98
CA ARG A 106 15.22 -7.98 3.34
C ARG A 106 15.75 -8.49 2.01
N SER A 107 15.43 -9.72 1.60
CA SER A 107 15.94 -10.33 0.37
C SER A 107 14.83 -10.51 -0.67
N PRO A 108 15.15 -10.47 -1.98
CA PRO A 108 14.15 -10.67 -3.03
C PRO A 108 13.41 -12.02 -2.93
N LYS A 109 14.16 -13.10 -2.70
CA LYS A 109 13.58 -14.45 -2.52
C LYS A 109 12.71 -14.55 -1.26
N GLY A 110 13.15 -13.93 -0.16
CA GLY A 110 12.35 -13.88 1.05
C GLY A 110 11.05 -13.12 0.82
N TYR A 111 11.11 -12.03 0.05
CA TYR A 111 9.93 -11.22 -0.27
C TYR A 111 8.94 -12.02 -1.11
N LEU A 112 9.41 -12.73 -2.14
CA LEU A 112 8.59 -13.65 -2.92
C LEU A 112 7.89 -14.69 -2.02
N ALA A 113 8.62 -15.33 -1.10
CA ALA A 113 8.05 -16.32 -0.19
C ALA A 113 6.99 -15.70 0.75
N ALA A 114 7.25 -14.50 1.28
CA ALA A 114 6.28 -13.77 2.09
C ALA A 114 5.03 -13.40 1.30
N PHE A 115 5.21 -12.95 0.05
CA PHE A 115 4.12 -12.61 -0.86
C PHE A 115 3.26 -13.82 -1.17
N GLN A 116 3.88 -14.96 -1.53
CA GLN A 116 3.18 -16.22 -1.77
C GLN A 116 2.39 -16.68 -0.55
N LEU A 117 2.96 -16.56 0.65
CA LEU A 117 2.23 -16.87 1.89
C LEU A 117 0.98 -16.00 2.03
N ARG A 118 1.10 -14.69 1.85
CA ARG A 118 -0.04 -13.77 1.92
C ARG A 118 -1.05 -13.99 0.80
N ALA A 119 -0.62 -14.42 -0.37
CA ALA A 119 -1.49 -14.77 -1.49
C ALA A 119 -2.29 -16.07 -1.26
N THR A 120 -1.99 -16.85 -0.23
CA THR A 120 -2.86 -17.96 0.21
C THR A 120 -3.95 -17.49 1.19
N GLN A 121 -3.78 -16.31 1.77
CA GLN A 121 -4.69 -15.73 2.78
C GLN A 121 -5.56 -14.63 2.20
N PHE A 122 -5.02 -13.92 1.21
CA PHE A 122 -5.67 -12.92 0.39
C PHE A 122 -5.65 -13.42 -1.04
N ASP A 123 -6.68 -13.08 -1.82
CA ASP A 123 -6.69 -13.37 -3.25
C ASP A 123 -5.44 -12.77 -3.91
N LYS A 124 -4.67 -13.63 -4.59
CA LYS A 124 -3.42 -13.27 -5.25
C LYS A 124 -3.60 -12.14 -6.27
N ASP A 125 -4.77 -12.06 -6.91
CA ASP A 125 -5.06 -11.06 -7.95
C ASP A 125 -5.45 -9.70 -7.34
N LYS A 126 -5.69 -9.67 -6.03
CA LYS A 126 -6.02 -8.46 -5.26
C LYS A 126 -4.87 -7.98 -4.39
N LEU A 127 -3.88 -8.83 -4.11
CA LEU A 127 -2.75 -8.51 -3.24
C LEU A 127 -1.71 -7.65 -3.95
N LEU A 128 -1.38 -6.49 -3.39
CA LEU A 128 -0.39 -5.58 -3.94
C LEU A 128 0.98 -5.75 -3.24
N PRO A 129 2.09 -5.83 -3.99
CA PRO A 129 3.42 -5.61 -3.43
C PRO A 129 3.53 -4.22 -2.81
N SER A 130 4.14 -4.14 -1.63
CA SER A 130 4.37 -2.87 -0.94
C SER A 130 5.83 -2.68 -0.52
N TYR A 131 6.28 -1.42 -0.55
CA TYR A 131 7.64 -1.00 -0.26
C TYR A 131 7.64 0.25 0.61
N ALA A 132 8.52 0.29 1.62
CA ALA A 132 8.72 1.50 2.41
C ALA A 132 10.03 2.20 2.04
N VAL A 133 9.97 3.45 1.60
CA VAL A 133 11.11 4.32 1.33
C VAL A 133 11.79 4.69 2.65
N ASN A 134 13.10 4.42 2.73
CA ASN A 134 13.90 4.61 3.95
C ASN A 134 13.28 3.91 5.17
N GLY A 135 12.59 2.79 4.90
CA GLY A 135 11.76 2.10 5.87
C GLY A 135 12.39 0.83 6.39
N ARG A 136 11.50 -0.06 6.84
CA ARG A 136 11.85 -1.41 7.30
C ARG A 136 11.66 -2.39 6.13
N GLY A 137 12.32 -3.55 6.21
CA GLY A 137 12.22 -4.58 5.16
C GLY A 137 13.18 -4.36 4.00
N ILE A 138 12.79 -4.82 2.82
CA ILE A 138 13.59 -4.80 1.59
C ILE A 138 13.80 -3.35 1.14
N GLN A 139 14.99 -3.01 0.66
CA GLN A 139 15.38 -1.64 0.31
C GLN A 139 16.09 -1.60 -1.05
N GLY A 140 16.02 -0.46 -1.73
CA GLY A 140 16.76 -0.21 -2.96
C GLY A 140 16.36 -1.14 -4.11
N ASP A 141 17.34 -1.49 -4.94
CA ASP A 141 17.14 -2.31 -6.13
C ASP A 141 16.66 -3.73 -5.82
N ALA A 142 16.89 -4.23 -4.60
CA ALA A 142 16.39 -5.53 -4.17
C ALA A 142 14.86 -5.61 -4.25
N PHE A 143 14.14 -4.50 -4.06
CA PHE A 143 12.69 -4.50 -4.25
C PHE A 143 12.30 -4.70 -5.73
N SER A 144 13.05 -4.09 -6.65
CA SER A 144 12.84 -4.33 -8.09
C SER A 144 13.13 -5.78 -8.47
N ASP A 145 14.17 -6.37 -7.90
CA ASP A 145 14.45 -7.80 -8.08
C ASP A 145 13.29 -8.68 -7.57
N ALA A 146 12.67 -8.29 -6.45
CA ALA A 146 11.49 -9.00 -5.94
C ALA A 146 10.28 -8.89 -6.88
N LEU A 147 10.05 -7.72 -7.49
CA LEU A 147 8.99 -7.55 -8.49
C LEU A 147 9.24 -8.41 -9.73
N ASN A 148 10.48 -8.43 -10.24
CA ASN A 148 10.85 -9.31 -11.36
C ASN A 148 10.66 -10.80 -11.02
N LEU A 149 10.98 -11.20 -9.78
CA LEU A 149 10.76 -12.57 -9.32
C LEU A 149 9.27 -12.92 -9.21
N LEU A 150 8.42 -11.98 -8.83
CA LEU A 150 6.96 -12.16 -8.81
C LEU A 150 6.42 -12.33 -10.22
N GLU A 151 6.78 -11.44 -11.15
CA GLU A 151 6.36 -11.51 -12.56
C GLU A 151 6.82 -12.80 -13.26
N ALA A 152 8.02 -13.28 -12.94
CA ALA A 152 8.55 -14.52 -13.49
C ALA A 152 7.91 -15.79 -12.89
N ASN A 153 7.16 -15.67 -11.79
CA ASN A 153 6.54 -16.81 -11.12
C ASN A 153 5.16 -17.10 -11.71
N ILE A 154 4.98 -18.30 -12.26
CA ILE A 154 3.72 -18.71 -12.90
C ILE A 154 2.55 -18.53 -11.93
N GLY A 155 1.52 -17.81 -12.38
CA GLY A 155 0.27 -17.60 -11.64
C GLY A 155 0.22 -16.29 -10.86
N PHE A 156 1.32 -15.51 -10.83
CA PHE A 156 1.32 -14.16 -10.28
C PHE A 156 1.30 -13.12 -11.40
N ASP A 157 0.52 -12.07 -11.17
CA ASP A 157 0.53 -10.86 -11.98
C ASP A 157 0.64 -9.65 -11.06
N VAL A 158 1.54 -8.73 -11.41
CA VAL A 158 1.80 -7.53 -10.61
C VAL A 158 0.96 -6.39 -11.16
N ASN A 159 -0.29 -6.31 -10.72
CA ASN A 159 -1.28 -5.33 -11.19
C ASN A 159 -1.22 -3.96 -10.49
N GLY A 160 -0.26 -3.78 -9.58
CA GLY A 160 -0.04 -2.53 -8.87
C GLY A 160 1.12 -2.65 -7.89
N VAL A 161 1.57 -1.52 -7.36
CA VAL A 161 2.58 -1.45 -6.30
C VAL A 161 2.21 -0.32 -5.35
N MET A 162 2.33 -0.56 -4.05
CA MET A 162 2.20 0.49 -3.05
C MET A 162 3.58 0.95 -2.52
N ILE A 163 3.77 2.26 -2.46
CA ILE A 163 4.96 2.90 -1.89
C ILE A 163 4.59 3.69 -0.63
N PHE A 164 5.30 3.44 0.47
CA PHE A 164 5.18 4.15 1.73
C PHE A 164 6.46 4.94 2.06
N SER A 165 6.48 6.26 2.10
CA SER A 165 5.42 7.20 1.73
C SER A 165 5.99 8.31 0.88
N ALA A 166 5.11 9.09 0.25
CA ALA A 166 5.49 10.25 -0.54
C ALA A 166 6.34 11.26 0.28
N ASP A 167 6.07 11.40 1.58
CA ASP A 167 6.83 12.25 2.50
C ASP A 167 8.30 11.83 2.53
N ALA A 168 8.57 10.53 2.71
CA ALA A 168 9.94 10.00 2.66
C ALA A 168 10.54 10.09 1.24
N SER A 169 9.73 9.83 0.21
CA SER A 169 10.13 9.91 -1.19
C SER A 169 10.50 11.31 -1.67
N SER A 170 10.04 12.36 -0.98
CA SER A 170 10.44 13.74 -1.30
C SER A 170 11.97 13.92 -1.30
N SER A 171 12.68 13.18 -0.43
CA SER A 171 14.15 13.19 -0.32
C SER A 171 14.88 12.59 -1.51
N ASN A 172 14.21 11.73 -2.31
CA ASN A 172 14.80 11.07 -3.47
C ASN A 172 14.08 11.43 -4.78
N ASN A 173 13.29 12.51 -4.75
CA ASN A 173 12.50 12.98 -5.89
C ASN A 173 11.59 11.86 -6.46
N TYR A 174 10.94 11.06 -5.60
CA TYR A 174 9.99 10.01 -6.01
C TYR A 174 10.59 8.94 -6.93
N TYR A 175 11.83 8.53 -6.64
CA TYR A 175 12.58 7.57 -7.47
C TYR A 175 11.88 6.21 -7.56
N TYR A 176 11.43 5.66 -6.43
CA TYR A 176 10.81 4.33 -6.38
C TYR A 176 9.43 4.31 -7.01
N GLU A 177 8.65 5.40 -6.87
CA GLU A 177 7.36 5.56 -7.54
C GLU A 177 7.53 5.52 -9.07
N ARG A 178 8.47 6.31 -9.62
CA ARG A 178 8.73 6.29 -11.06
C ARG A 178 9.22 4.92 -11.54
N LYS A 179 10.09 4.26 -10.76
CA LYS A 179 10.62 2.93 -11.11
C LYS A 179 9.51 1.88 -11.11
N SER A 180 8.64 1.87 -10.10
CA SER A 180 7.49 0.97 -10.03
C SER A 180 6.45 1.25 -11.11
N GLN A 181 6.17 2.53 -11.43
CA GLN A 181 5.30 2.88 -12.55
C GLN A 181 5.87 2.37 -13.88
N ALA A 182 7.16 2.58 -14.13
CA ALA A 182 7.83 2.09 -15.33
C ALA A 182 7.78 0.56 -15.45
N PHE A 183 7.98 -0.14 -14.33
CA PHE A 183 7.81 -1.59 -14.26
C PHE A 183 6.39 -2.01 -14.65
N LEU A 184 5.36 -1.41 -14.05
CA LEU A 184 3.95 -1.72 -14.33
C LEU A 184 3.53 -1.40 -15.78
N THR A 185 4.12 -0.38 -16.41
CA THR A 185 3.82 -0.05 -17.81
C THR A 185 4.54 -0.94 -18.82
N ASN A 186 5.68 -1.51 -18.42
CA ASN A 186 6.48 -2.40 -19.26
C ASN A 186 6.18 -3.89 -19.03
N SER A 187 5.47 -4.19 -17.93
CA SER A 187 5.02 -5.52 -17.59
C SER A 187 4.21 -6.12 -18.75
N THR A 188 4.47 -7.41 -19.00
CA THR A 188 3.94 -8.09 -20.19
C THR A 188 2.70 -8.94 -19.92
N SER A 189 2.21 -8.95 -18.68
CA SER A 189 1.02 -9.71 -18.31
C SER A 189 -0.20 -9.25 -19.11
N VAL A 190 -0.83 -10.22 -19.78
CA VAL A 190 -2.06 -10.11 -20.59
C VAL A 190 -3.13 -10.96 -19.92
#